data_AF-A0A6M0S3D4-F1
#
_entry.id   AF-A0A6M0S3D4-F1
#
_cell.length_a   1.000
_cell.length_b   1.000
_cell.length_c   1.000
_cell.angle_alpha   90.00
_cell.angle_beta   90.00
_cell.angle_gamma   90.00
#
_symmetry.space_group_name_H-M   'P 1'
#
loop_
_entity.id
_entity.type
_entity.pdbx_description
1 polymer ?
#
loop_
_entity_poly.entity_id
_entity_poly.type
_entity_poly.pdbx_seq_one_letter_code
_entity_poly.pdbx_strand_id
1 'polypeptide(L)' 'MSNIKIDKSNNVYSGGDYIGSVCYKLQGHWTAYLATTTGDEVVGQYDTDVLAAVAVGEAAAAGEMN' A
#
# COMPACT_ATOMS: atom_id res chain seq x y z
N MET A 1 7.45 -13.04 6.66
CA MET A 1 7.36 -11.57 6.56
C MET A 1 7.40 -11.23 5.09
N SER A 2 6.30 -10.74 4.52
CA SER A 2 6.27 -10.23 3.16
C SER A 2 7.31 -9.11 3.05
N ASN A 3 8.19 -9.20 2.05
CA ASN A 3 9.28 -8.24 1.85
C ASN A 3 8.71 -6.97 1.20
N ILE A 4 7.96 -6.18 1.99
CA ILE A 4 7.36 -4.93 1.54
C ILE A 4 8.44 -3.87 1.39
N LYS A 5 8.46 -3.22 0.23
CA LYS A 5 9.37 -2.11 -0.07
C LYS A 5 8.58 -0.91 -0.55
N ILE A 6 8.97 0.28 -0.09
CA ILE A 6 8.47 1.56 -0.58
C ILE A 6 9.60 2.23 -1.37
N ASP A 7 9.33 2.66 -2.59
CA ASP A 7 10.29 3.45 -3.36
C ASP A 7 10.18 4.95 -3.07
N LYS A 8 11.07 5.76 -3.66
CA LYS A 8 11.06 7.23 -3.48
C LYS A 8 9.84 7.92 -4.09
N SER A 9 9.09 7.21 -4.95
CA SER A 9 7.85 7.68 -5.55
C SER A 9 6.62 7.23 -4.75
N ASN A 10 6.83 6.62 -3.56
CA ASN A 10 5.82 6.04 -2.69
C ASN A 10 5.06 4.84 -3.27
N ASN A 11 5.63 4.16 -4.26
CA ASN A 11 5.09 2.90 -4.75
C ASN A 11 5.46 1.78 -3.78
N VAL A 12 4.50 0.89 -3.53
CA VAL A 12 4.63 -0.27 -2.65
C VAL A 12 4.79 -1.52 -3.50
N TYR A 13 5.82 -2.31 -3.17
CA TYR A 13 6.13 -3.56 -3.83
C TYR A 13 6.19 -4.70 -2.82
N SER A 14 5.74 -5.89 -3.22
CA SER A 14 5.92 -7.15 -2.49
C SER A 14 6.55 -8.18 -3.41
N GLY A 15 7.65 -8.81 -2.98
CA GLY A 15 8.33 -9.81 -3.81
C GLY A 15 8.98 -9.27 -5.10
N GLY A 16 8.92 -7.95 -5.34
CA GLY A 16 9.36 -7.31 -6.59
C GLY A 16 8.21 -6.82 -7.46
N ASP A 17 6.98 -7.25 -7.17
CA ASP A 17 5.77 -6.86 -7.89
C ASP A 17 5.13 -5.63 -7.26
N TYR A 18 4.64 -4.73 -8.12
CA TYR A 18 3.89 -3.55 -7.69
C TYR A 18 2.52 -3.97 -7.18
N ILE A 19 2.17 -3.54 -5.97
CA ILE A 19 0.90 -3.88 -5.33
C ILE A 19 0.08 -2.65 -4.92
N GLY A 20 0.62 -1.45 -5.06
CA GLY A 20 -0.10 -0.23 -4.69
C GLY A 20 0.82 0.94 -4.36
N SER A 21 0.28 1.95 -3.70
CA SER A 21 1.02 3.16 -3.36
C SER A 21 0.61 3.72 -2.01
N VAL A 22 1.44 4.61 -1.46
CA VAL A 22 1.09 5.41 -0.30
C VAL A 22 1.15 6.89 -0.64
N CYS A 23 0.26 7.70 -0.07
CA CYS A 23 0.22 9.13 -0.33
C CYS A 23 0.08 9.90 0.98
N TYR A 24 1.01 10.81 1.26
CA TYR A 24 0.86 11.74 2.37
C TYR A 24 -0.19 12.80 2.04
N LYS A 25 -1.23 12.89 2.87
CA LYS A 25 -2.26 13.94 2.78
C LYS A 25 -1.91 15.07 3.74
N LEU A 26 -2.23 16.30 3.34
CA LEU A 26 -2.02 17.52 4.14
C LEU A 26 -2.73 17.50 5.51
N GLN A 27 -3.63 16.54 5.73
CA GLN A 27 -4.32 16.28 6.99
C GLN A 27 -3.45 15.55 8.04
N GLY A 28 -2.19 15.24 7.71
CA GLY A 28 -1.23 14.68 8.67
C GLY A 28 -1.14 13.16 8.68
N HIS A 29 -1.64 12.48 7.64
CA HIS A 29 -1.65 11.01 7.56
C HIS A 29 -1.23 10.51 6.18
N TRP A 30 -0.72 9.28 6.15
CA TRP A 30 -0.43 8.50 4.96
C TRP A 30 -1.64 7.66 4.58
N THR A 31 -2.15 7.84 3.36
CA THR A 31 -3.23 7.00 2.83
C THR A 31 -2.62 5.83 2.06
N ALA A 32 -3.07 4.62 2.38
CA ALA A 32 -2.70 3.38 1.70
C ALA A 32 -3.66 3.12 0.53
N TYR A 33 -3.10 2.84 -0.65
CA TYR A 33 -3.83 2.51 -1.86
C TYR A 33 -3.41 1.13 -2.36
N LEU A 34 -4.37 0.22 -2.53
CA LEU A 34 -4.18 -1.08 -3.15
C LEU A 34 -4.42 -0.94 -4.66
N ALA A 35 -3.46 -1.36 -5.48
CA ALA A 35 -3.67 -1.41 -6.92
C ALA A 35 -4.53 -2.61 -7.29
N THR A 36 -5.67 -2.38 -7.93
CA THR A 36 -6.56 -3.43 -8.44
C THR A 36 -6.76 -3.30 -9.95
N THR A 37 -7.38 -4.30 -10.58
CA THR A 37 -7.71 -4.25 -12.02
C THR A 37 -8.69 -3.13 -12.39
N THR A 38 -9.45 -2.64 -11.41
CA THR A 38 -10.45 -1.58 -11.59
C THR A 38 -9.94 -0.19 -11.19
N GLY A 39 -8.70 -0.09 -10.70
CA GLY A 39 -8.08 1.13 -10.21
C GLY A 39 -7.58 1.00 -8.77
N ASP A 40 -7.07 2.10 -8.24
CA ASP A 40 -6.53 2.13 -6.88
C ASP A 40 -7.65 2.23 -5.84
N GLU A 41 -7.72 1.28 -4.92
CA GLU A 41 -8.67 1.26 -3.81
C GLU A 41 -8.02 1.76 -2.52
N VAL A 42 -8.77 2.58 -1.76
CA VAL A 42 -8.28 3.07 -0.47
C VAL A 42 -8.40 1.95 0.57
N VAL A 43 -7.26 1.53 1.12
CA VAL A 43 -7.19 0.55 2.21
C VAL A 43 -7.41 1.23 3.56
N GLY A 44 -6.83 2.43 3.75
CA GLY A 44 -6.94 3.16 5.02
C GLY A 44 -5.99 4.34 5.15
N GLN A 45 -5.99 4.96 6.33
CA GLN A 45 -5.11 6.08 6.69
C GLN A 45 -4.28 5.71 7.92
N TYR A 46 -3.00 6.10 7.91
CA TYR A 46 -2.00 5.67 8.88
C TYR A 46 -1.05 6.81 9.23
N ASP A 47 -0.43 6.72 10.41
CA ASP A 47 0.49 7.76 10.91
C ASP A 47 1.82 7.77 10.14
N THR A 48 2.23 6.62 9.59
CA THR A 48 3.50 6.48 8.86
C THR A 48 3.30 5.83 7.50
N ASP A 49 4.20 6.14 6.58
CA ASP A 49 4.33 5.50 5.27
C ASP A 49 4.54 3.99 5.40
N VAL A 50 5.34 3.57 6.38
CA VAL A 50 5.60 2.15 6.67
C VAL A 50 4.33 1.41 7.06
N LEU A 51 3.52 1.97 7.97
CA LEU A 51 2.24 1.35 8.36
C LEU A 51 1.27 1.29 7.18
N ALA A 52 1.19 2.37 6.38
CA ALA A 52 0.38 2.39 5.18
C ALA A 52 0.81 1.31 4.18
N ALA A 53 2.11 1.13 3.95
CA ALA A 53 2.61 0.12 3.02
C ALA A 53 2.43 -1.31 3.52
N VAL A 54 2.57 -1.55 4.83
CA VAL A 54 2.23 -2.84 5.45
C VAL A 54 0.76 -3.17 5.18
N ALA A 55 -0.14 -2.20 5.37
CA ALA A 55 -1.56 -2.40 5.09
C ALA A 55 -1.85 -2.69 3.61
N VAL A 56 -1.16 -2.06 2.66
CA VAL A 56 -1.26 -2.43 1.24
C VAL A 56 -0.82 -3.89 1.03
N GLY A 57 0.28 -4.31 1.66
CA GLY A 57 0.77 -5.68 1.61
C GLY A 57 -0.21 -6.72 2.17
N GLU A 58 -0.85 -6.41 3.30
CA GLU A 58 -1.86 -7.27 3.91
C GLU A 58 -3.12 -7.34 3.04
N ALA A 59 -3.57 -6.21 2.49
CA ALA A 59 -4.73 -6.16 1.61
C ALA A 59 -4.51 -6.92 0.30
N ALA A 60 -3.32 -6.80 -0.30
CA ALA A 60 -2.94 -7.55 -1.51
C ALA A 60 -2.97 -9.07 -1.25
N ALA A 61 -2.41 -9.52 -0.13
CA ALA A 61 -2.43 -10.94 0.25
C ALA A 61 -3.84 -11.47 0.55
N ALA A 62 -4.73 -10.63 1.10
CA ALA A 62 -6.13 -10.99 1.31
C ALA A 62 -6.92 -11.10 -0.01
N GLY A 63 -6.60 -10.26 -1.00
CA GLY A 63 -7.22 -10.30 -2.33
C GLY A 63 -6.87 -11.55 -3.15
N GLU A 64 -5.66 -12.11 -2.98
CA GLU A 64 -5.25 -13.36 -3.65
C GLU A 64 -5.95 -14.63 -3.11
N MET A 65 -6.59 -14.55 -1.94
CA MET A 65 -7.29 -15.68 -1.31
C MET A 65 -8.78 -15.78 -1.68
N ASN A 66 -9.28 -14.92 -2.57
CA ASN A 66 -10.67 -14.92 -3.06
C ASN A 66 -10.80 -15.38 -4.51
#